data_AF-A0A1A8MTA2-F1
#
_entry.id   AF-A0A1A8MTA2-F1
#
_cell.length_a   1.000
_cell.length_b   1.000
_cell.length_c   1.000
_cell.angle_alpha   90.00
_cell.angle_beta   90.00
_cell.angle_gamma   90.00
#
_symmetry.space_group_name_H-M   'P 1'
#
loop_
_entity.id
_entity.type
_entity.pdbx_description
1 polymer ?
#
loop_
_entity_poly.entity_id
_entity_poly.type
_entity_poly.pdbx_seq_one_letter_code
_entity_poly.pdbx_strand_id
1 'polypeptide(L)'
;FNLLDLLVVGVSLVSFGIQSSAISVVKILRVLRVLRPLRAINRAKGLKHVVQCVFVAIRTIGNIMIVTTLLQFMFACIGVQLFKGKFYRCTDEAKSSPEECKGTYILYKDGDVNQPTVHRRLWHNSDFNFDN
;
A
#
# COMPACT_ATOMS: atom_id res chain seq x y z
N PHE A 1 -15.32 -4.22 -26.11
CA PHE A 1 -16.41 -4.71 -25.23
C PHE A 1 -16.32 -6.21 -24.93
N ASN A 2 -15.77 -7.05 -25.83
CA ASN A 2 -15.73 -8.50 -25.62
C ASN A 2 -14.49 -9.02 -24.87
N LEU A 3 -13.39 -8.25 -24.82
CA LEU A 3 -12.14 -8.71 -24.19
C LEU A 3 -12.24 -8.81 -22.66
N LEU A 4 -12.91 -7.86 -21.99
CA LEU A 4 -13.12 -7.90 -20.54
C LEU A 4 -14.06 -9.03 -20.12
N ASP A 5 -15.14 -9.26 -20.88
CA ASP A 5 -16.07 -10.37 -20.60
C ASP A 5 -15.39 -11.73 -20.89
N LEU A 6 -14.60 -11.84 -21.98
CA LEU A 6 -13.77 -13.00 -22.31
C LEU A 6 -12.74 -13.30 -21.21
N LEU A 7 -12.06 -12.26 -20.69
CA LEU A 7 -11.05 -12.39 -19.64
C LEU A 7 -11.70 -12.85 -18.33
N VAL A 8 -12.82 -12.26 -17.92
CA VAL A 8 -13.56 -12.65 -16.70
C VAL A 8 -14.10 -14.09 -16.79
N VAL A 9 -14.62 -14.49 -17.96
CA VAL A 9 -15.11 -15.85 -18.19
C VAL A 9 -13.95 -16.86 -18.23
N GLY A 10 -12.85 -16.54 -18.92
CA GLY A 10 -11.65 -17.38 -18.97
C GLY A 10 -11.02 -17.60 -17.60
N VAL A 11 -10.88 -16.54 -16.80
CA VAL A 11 -10.40 -16.62 -15.41
C VAL A 11 -11.33 -17.46 -14.53
N SER A 12 -12.65 -17.37 -14.74
CA SER A 12 -13.63 -18.16 -13.99
C SER A 12 -13.56 -19.66 -14.34
N LEU A 13 -13.34 -20.01 -15.61
CA LEU A 13 -13.15 -21.38 -16.10
C LEU A 13 -11.84 -21.99 -15.60
N VAL A 14 -10.73 -21.26 -15.73
CA VAL A 14 -9.40 -21.71 -15.25
C VAL A 14 -9.42 -21.93 -13.73
N SER A 15 -10.14 -21.09 -12.97
CA SER A 15 -10.28 -21.31 -11.53
C SER A 15 -11.16 -22.51 -11.15
N PHE A 16 -12.02 -23.01 -12.04
CA PHE A 16 -12.83 -24.20 -11.80
C PHE A 16 -12.04 -25.48 -12.14
N GLY A 17 -11.16 -25.43 -13.16
CA GLY A 17 -10.35 -26.56 -13.60
C GLY A 17 -9.08 -26.83 -12.76
N ILE A 18 -8.56 -25.86 -12.03
CA ILE A 18 -7.32 -26.02 -11.22
C ILE A 18 -7.69 -26.22 -9.76
N GLN A 19 -7.86 -27.49 -9.34
CA GLN A 19 -8.27 -27.83 -7.97
C GLN A 19 -7.13 -28.24 -7.01
N SER A 20 -5.84 -28.26 -7.40
CA SER A 20 -4.83 -28.77 -6.44
C SER A 20 -3.38 -28.30 -6.46
N SER A 21 -2.82 -27.68 -7.51
CA SER A 21 -1.35 -27.59 -7.59
C SER A 21 -0.70 -26.21 -7.43
N ALA A 22 -1.45 -25.10 -7.34
CA ALA A 22 -0.84 -23.75 -7.23
C ALA A 22 -1.62 -22.80 -6.29
N ILE A 23 -1.38 -22.90 -4.99
CA ILE A 23 -2.06 -22.10 -3.94
C ILE A 23 -1.99 -20.58 -4.24
N SER A 24 -0.86 -20.06 -4.73
CA SER A 24 -0.71 -18.63 -5.06
C SER A 24 -1.53 -18.20 -6.28
N VAL A 25 -1.58 -19.03 -7.33
CA VAL A 25 -2.36 -18.74 -8.54
C VAL A 25 -3.86 -18.80 -8.25
N VAL A 26 -4.30 -19.79 -7.45
CA VAL A 26 -5.70 -19.90 -7.04
C VAL A 26 -6.16 -18.70 -6.19
N LYS A 27 -5.29 -18.14 -5.33
CA LYS A 27 -5.59 -16.90 -4.58
C LYS A 27 -5.85 -15.72 -5.52
N ILE A 28 -5.00 -15.50 -6.52
CA ILE A 28 -5.16 -14.43 -7.51
C ILE A 28 -6.44 -14.62 -8.34
N LEU A 29 -6.73 -15.84 -8.79
CA LEU A 29 -7.96 -16.17 -9.52
C LEU A 29 -9.24 -15.95 -8.69
N ARG A 30 -9.17 -16.10 -7.35
CA ARG A 30 -10.27 -15.74 -6.45
C ARG A 30 -10.46 -14.24 -6.37
N VAL A 31 -9.39 -13.44 -6.28
CA VAL A 31 -9.45 -11.97 -6.27
C VAL A 31 -10.06 -11.45 -7.57
N LEU A 32 -9.70 -12.00 -8.73
CA LEU A 32 -10.25 -11.59 -10.02
C LEU A 32 -11.77 -11.78 -10.16
N ARG A 33 -12.41 -12.63 -9.32
CA ARG A 33 -13.88 -12.72 -9.28
C ARG A 33 -14.54 -11.44 -8.78
N VAL A 34 -13.81 -10.55 -8.08
CA VAL A 34 -14.28 -9.22 -7.68
C VAL A 34 -14.59 -8.31 -8.88
N LEU A 35 -14.15 -8.68 -10.09
CA LEU A 35 -14.42 -7.96 -11.33
C LEU A 35 -15.83 -8.26 -11.90
N ARG A 36 -16.56 -9.24 -11.37
CA ARG A 36 -17.94 -9.58 -11.81
C ARG A 36 -18.92 -8.39 -11.83
N PRO A 37 -18.92 -7.47 -10.84
CA PRO A 37 -19.77 -6.28 -10.88
C PRO A 37 -19.48 -5.37 -12.09
N LEU A 38 -18.24 -5.32 -12.61
CA LEU A 38 -17.91 -4.58 -13.83
C LEU A 38 -18.70 -5.09 -15.05
N ARG A 39 -19.10 -6.38 -15.05
CA ARG A 39 -20.01 -6.94 -16.07
C ARG A 39 -21.41 -6.36 -15.95
N ALA A 40 -21.90 -6.13 -14.73
CA ALA A 40 -23.19 -5.46 -14.50
C ALA A 40 -23.15 -3.99 -14.96
N ILE A 41 -22.04 -3.29 -14.74
CA ILE A 41 -21.80 -1.93 -15.26
C ILE A 41 -21.91 -1.91 -16.79
N ASN A 42 -21.32 -2.90 -17.47
CA ASN A 42 -21.39 -3.01 -18.93
C ASN A 42 -22.79 -3.34 -19.46
N ARG A 43 -23.68 -3.92 -18.65
CA ARG A 43 -25.09 -4.19 -19.02
C ARG A 43 -26.01 -3.00 -18.76
N ALA A 44 -25.73 -2.17 -17.76
CA ALA A 44 -26.54 -1.00 -17.43
C ALA A 44 -26.11 0.24 -18.24
N LYS A 45 -26.93 0.63 -19.24
CA LYS A 45 -26.64 1.77 -20.15
C LYS A 45 -26.34 3.10 -19.42
N GLY A 46 -26.99 3.38 -18.29
CA GLY A 46 -26.76 4.62 -17.51
C GLY A 46 -25.37 4.69 -16.86
N LEU A 47 -24.87 3.56 -16.33
CA LEU A 47 -23.59 3.53 -15.62
C LEU A 47 -22.38 3.58 -16.56
N LYS A 48 -22.54 3.09 -17.80
CA LYS A 48 -21.55 3.23 -18.87
C LYS A 48 -21.24 4.70 -19.20
N HIS A 49 -22.26 5.56 -19.19
CA HIS A 49 -22.08 6.99 -19.49
C HIS A 49 -21.24 7.68 -18.41
N VAL A 50 -21.49 7.36 -17.13
CA VAL A 50 -20.72 7.91 -15.99
C VAL A 50 -19.25 7.52 -16.11
N VAL A 51 -18.95 6.24 -16.37
CA VAL A 51 -17.57 5.76 -16.54
C VAL A 51 -16.88 6.44 -17.73
N GLN A 52 -17.60 6.67 -18.84
CA GLN A 52 -17.05 7.38 -19.98
C GLN A 52 -16.71 8.84 -19.67
N CYS A 53 -17.55 9.54 -18.90
CA CYS A 53 -17.23 10.90 -18.42
C CYS A 53 -15.98 10.90 -17.52
N VAL A 54 -15.83 9.91 -16.64
CA VAL A 54 -14.64 9.77 -15.78
C VAL A 54 -13.39 9.57 -16.64
N PHE A 55 -13.42 8.71 -17.67
CA PHE A 55 -12.28 8.53 -18.55
C PHE A 55 -11.89 9.79 -19.33
N VAL A 56 -12.87 10.59 -19.78
CA VAL A 56 -12.61 11.88 -20.42
C VAL A 56 -11.96 12.86 -19.43
N ALA A 57 -12.45 12.92 -18.19
CA ALA A 57 -11.89 13.75 -17.13
C ALA A 57 -10.46 13.32 -16.73
N ILE A 58 -10.16 12.02 -16.68
CA ILE A 58 -8.80 11.54 -16.39
C ILE A 58 -7.82 12.00 -17.48
N ARG A 59 -8.24 12.00 -18.76
CA ARG A 59 -7.39 12.45 -19.86
C ARG A 59 -7.04 13.93 -19.77
N THR A 60 -7.96 14.77 -19.29
CA THR A 60 -7.69 16.20 -19.08
C THR A 60 -6.84 16.45 -17.83
N ILE A 61 -7.04 15.69 -16.75
CA ILE A 61 -6.26 15.78 -15.51
C ILE A 61 -4.83 15.21 -15.66
N GLY A 62 -4.60 14.36 -16.68
CA GLY A 62 -3.32 13.69 -16.91
C GLY A 62 -2.12 14.64 -16.97
N ASN A 63 -2.26 15.81 -17.59
CA ASN A 63 -1.17 16.79 -17.65
C ASN A 63 -0.78 17.31 -16.26
N ILE A 64 -1.77 17.58 -15.40
CA ILE A 64 -1.54 18.05 -14.03
C ILE A 64 -0.86 16.94 -13.22
N MET A 65 -1.30 15.69 -13.37
CA MET A 65 -0.68 14.54 -12.70
C MET A 65 0.79 14.36 -13.06
N ILE A 66 1.15 14.54 -14.34
CA ILE A 66 2.56 14.43 -14.76
C ILE A 66 3.41 15.49 -14.05
N VAL A 67 2.95 16.74 -14.05
CA VAL A 67 3.69 17.85 -13.41
C VAL A 67 3.82 17.63 -11.90
N THR A 68 2.75 17.21 -11.22
CA THR A 68 2.80 16.96 -9.77
C THR A 68 3.65 15.75 -9.41
N THR A 69 3.62 14.67 -10.19
CA THR A 69 4.50 13.50 -10.00
C THR A 69 5.97 13.87 -10.21
N LEU A 70 6.30 14.69 -11.23
CA LEU A 70 7.67 15.17 -11.43
C LEU A 70 8.16 16.00 -10.24
N LEU A 71 7.31 16.90 -9.73
CA LEU A 71 7.65 17.70 -8.56
C LEU A 71 7.87 16.84 -7.31
N GLN A 72 6.98 15.88 -7.07
CA GLN A 72 7.13 14.91 -5.97
C GLN A 72 8.42 14.11 -6.10
N PHE A 73 8.78 13.69 -7.32
CA PHE A 73 10.02 12.97 -7.58
C PHE A 73 11.25 13.82 -7.26
N MET A 74 11.26 15.09 -7.67
CA MET A 74 12.36 16.01 -7.32
C MET A 74 12.52 16.15 -5.80
N PHE A 75 11.42 16.37 -5.06
CA PHE A 75 11.46 16.44 -3.61
C PHE A 75 11.85 15.11 -2.95
N ALA A 76 11.45 13.97 -3.52
CA ALA A 76 11.86 12.66 -3.04
C ALA A 76 13.38 12.48 -3.18
N CYS A 77 13.97 12.80 -4.34
CA CYS A 77 15.42 12.72 -4.55
C CYS A 77 16.20 13.63 -3.58
N ILE A 78 15.72 14.87 -3.39
CA ILE A 78 16.30 15.80 -2.41
C ILE A 78 16.16 15.23 -0.99
N GLY A 79 14.98 14.71 -0.66
CA GLY A 79 14.69 14.11 0.63
C GLY A 79 15.61 12.93 0.96
N VAL A 80 15.85 12.04 -0.01
CA VAL A 80 16.80 10.93 0.15
C VAL A 80 18.22 11.43 0.39
N GLN A 81 18.68 12.43 -0.37
CA GLN A 81 20.04 12.96 -0.16
C GLN A 81 20.23 13.61 1.22
N LEU A 82 19.20 14.28 1.75
CA LEU A 82 19.28 14.99 3.02
C LEU A 82 18.99 14.10 4.24
N PHE A 83 18.03 13.19 4.12
CA PHE A 83 17.43 12.49 5.25
C PHE A 83 17.68 10.98 5.28
N LYS A 84 18.46 10.44 4.33
CA LYS A 84 18.82 9.01 4.34
C LYS A 84 19.48 8.60 5.65
N GLY A 85 18.93 7.57 6.28
CA GLY A 85 19.38 7.04 7.56
C GLY A 85 19.10 7.93 8.78
N LYS A 86 18.42 9.08 8.61
CA LYS A 86 18.14 10.03 9.71
C LYS A 86 16.86 9.72 10.48
N PHE A 87 15.98 8.89 9.91
CA PHE A 87 14.66 8.58 10.47
C PHE A 87 14.67 7.36 11.41
N TYR A 88 15.86 6.84 11.74
CA TYR A 88 16.04 5.80 12.73
C TYR A 88 15.98 6.36 14.15
N ARG A 89 15.34 5.60 15.04
CA ARG A 89 15.10 5.99 16.43
C ARG A 89 14.97 4.76 17.32
N CYS A 90 15.27 4.95 18.60
CA CYS A 90 15.04 3.92 19.61
C CYS A 90 13.58 3.97 20.07
N THR A 91 13.04 2.83 20.49
CA THR A 91 11.73 2.77 21.19
C THR A 91 11.74 3.46 22.56
N ASP A 92 12.92 3.64 23.14
CA ASP A 92 13.12 4.35 24.41
C ASP A 92 13.59 5.79 24.12
N GLU A 93 12.77 6.78 24.48
CA GLU A 93 13.02 8.20 24.22
C GLU A 93 14.28 8.72 24.95
N ALA A 94 14.73 8.03 26.01
CA ALA A 94 15.94 8.41 26.72
C ALA A 94 17.23 8.14 25.93
N LYS A 95 17.18 7.33 24.86
CA LYS A 95 18.35 6.87 24.10
C LYS A 95 18.31 7.33 22.64
N SER A 96 19.33 8.11 22.24
CA SER A 96 19.41 8.70 20.89
C SER A 96 20.41 8.02 19.97
N SER A 97 21.26 7.13 20.48
CA SER A 97 22.28 6.43 19.69
C SER A 97 21.97 4.93 19.55
N PRO A 98 22.31 4.31 18.40
CA PRO A 98 22.11 2.87 18.19
C PRO A 98 22.97 2.03 19.15
N GLU A 99 24.13 2.56 19.55
CA GLU A 99 25.05 1.94 20.51
C GLU A 99 24.37 1.71 21.87
N GLU A 100 23.60 2.71 22.31
CA GLU A 100 22.92 2.75 23.60
C GLU A 100 21.52 2.13 23.59
N CYS A 101 20.92 1.96 22.41
CA CYS A 101 19.59 1.35 22.24
C CYS A 101 19.63 -0.19 22.40
N LYS A 102 20.12 -0.65 23.55
CA LYS A 102 20.27 -2.08 23.91
C LYS A 102 19.62 -2.37 25.25
N GLY A 103 19.17 -3.62 25.42
CA GLY A 103 18.51 -4.09 26.65
C GLY A 103 17.01 -3.80 26.68
N THR A 104 16.48 -3.57 27.88
CA THR A 104 15.07 -3.33 28.15
C THR A 104 14.86 -1.97 28.84
N TYR A 105 13.65 -1.43 28.74
CA TYR A 105 13.21 -0.21 29.42
C TYR A 105 11.83 -0.43 30.03
N ILE A 106 11.48 0.38 31.03
CA ILE A 106 10.19 0.33 31.71
C ILE A 106 9.30 1.42 31.12
N LEU A 107 8.12 1.03 30.67
CA LEU A 107 7.07 1.93 30.22
C LEU A 107 5.95 1.95 31.27
N TYR A 108 5.60 3.15 31.73
CA TYR A 108 4.46 3.38 32.61
C TYR A 108 3.25 3.71 31.76
N LYS A 109 2.25 2.83 31.77
CA LYS A 109 1.03 3.03 31.00
C LYS A 109 0.27 4.24 31.55
N ASP A 110 -0.02 5.21 30.68
CA ASP A 110 -0.70 6.47 31.03
C ASP A 110 -0.03 7.28 32.17
N GLY A 111 1.27 7.05 32.40
CA GLY A 111 2.01 7.67 33.50
C GLY A 111 1.74 7.07 34.89
N ASP A 112 0.98 5.98 35.00
CA ASP A 112 0.73 5.29 36.26
C ASP A 112 1.98 4.49 36.69
N VAL A 113 2.64 4.99 37.74
CA VAL A 113 3.84 4.37 38.32
C VAL A 113 3.58 2.98 38.91
N ASN A 114 2.32 2.63 39.19
CA ASN A 114 1.94 1.35 39.78
C ASN A 114 1.82 0.21 38.74
N GLN A 115 1.85 0.53 37.45
CA GLN A 115 1.73 -0.45 36.36
C GLN A 115 2.94 -0.39 35.41
N PRO A 116 4.15 -0.77 35.89
CA PRO A 116 5.32 -0.82 35.03
C PRO A 116 5.24 -2.01 34.06
N THR A 117 5.43 -1.74 32.77
CA THR A 117 5.55 -2.78 31.73
C THR A 117 6.97 -2.78 31.19
N VAL A 118 7.56 -3.97 31.05
CA VAL A 118 8.94 -4.11 30.53
C VAL A 118 8.88 -4.28 29.02
N HIS A 119 9.53 -3.38 28.30
CA HIS A 119 9.65 -3.41 26.85
C HIS A 119 11.11 -3.57 26.43
N ARG A 120 11.36 -4.22 25.30
CA ARG A 120 12.69 -4.34 24.71
C ARG A 120 13.01 -3.09 23.91
N ARG A 121 14.24 -2.57 24.05
CA ARG A 121 14.74 -1.49 23.18
C ARG A 121 14.96 -2.01 21.77
N LEU A 122 14.36 -1.34 20.79
CA LEU A 122 14.55 -1.66 19.38
C LEU A 122 14.97 -0.40 18.64
N TRP A 123 16.10 -0.48 17.93
CA TRP A 123 16.49 0.54 16.97
C TRP A 123 15.75 0.28 15.68
N HIS A 124 14.75 1.11 15.39
CA HIS A 124 13.87 0.90 14.25
C HIS A 124 13.78 2.16 13.41
N ASN A 125 13.42 1.97 12.14
CA ASN A 125 13.14 3.07 11.23
C ASN A 125 11.67 3.47 11.32
N SER A 126 11.37 4.69 10.91
CA SER A 126 10.01 5.17 10.70
C SER A 126 9.35 4.45 9.53
N ASP A 127 8.04 4.18 9.62
CA ASP A 127 7.26 3.59 8.52
C ASP A 127 7.34 4.44 7.25
N PHE A 128 7.39 5.76 7.42
CA PHE A 128 7.72 6.74 6.38
C PHE A 128 9.13 7.25 6.61
N ASN A 129 10.04 6.93 5.69
CA ASN A 129 11.46 7.30 5.70
C ASN A 129 11.94 7.66 4.29
N PHE A 130 13.16 8.20 4.20
CA PHE A 130 13.79 8.65 2.95
C PHE A 130 15.05 7.82 2.63
N ASP A 131 15.01 6.52 2.83
CA ASP A 131 16.20 5.68 2.62
C ASP A 131 16.42 5.29 1.15
N ASN A 132 15.37 5.37 0.32
CA ASN A 132 15.36 5.03 -1.11
C ASN A 132 14.55 6.02 -1.94
#